data_AF-G7PSP8-F1
#
_entry.id   AF-G7PSP8-F1
#
_cell.length_a   1.000
_cell.length_b   1.000
_cell.length_c   1.000
_cell.angle_alpha   90.00
_cell.angle_beta   90.00
_cell.angle_gamma   90.00
#
_symmetry.space_group_name_H-M   'P 1'
#
loop_
_entity.id
_entity.type
_entity.pdbx_description
1 polymer ?
#
loop_
_entity_poly.entity_id
_entity_poly.type
_entity_poly.pdbx_seq_one_letter_code
_entity_poly.pdbx_strand_id
1 'polypeptide(L)'
;MGFFSPIFVIFFFLGVKVHCQYETYQWDEDYDQEPDDDYQTGFPFRQNVDYGVPFHQYTLGCVSECFCPTNFPSSMYCDNRKLKAIPNIPRHIQQLYLQFNEIEAVTANSFINATYLKEINLSYNKIKSQKIDYGVFAKLPNLLQLHLEHNNLEEFPFPLPKSLERLLLGYNEISKLQTNAMDGLVNLTMLDLCYNHLHDSLLKDKIFAKMEKLMQLNLCNNRLESMPPGLPSSLMYLSLENNSISFIPEKYFDKLPKLHALRLSHNKLQDIPYNIFNLPNLVELSVGHNKLKQAFYIPRNLEHLYLQNNDIEKMNLTVMCPSIDPLHHHHLTYIRVDQNKLKEPINSYIFFCFPHIHTIYYGEQRSTNGQTIQLKTQVFRRFQDDDDESEDHDDPDNAHESPEQEGAEGHFDPHYYGNQE
;
A
#
# COMPACT_ATOMS: atom_id res chain seq x y z
N MET A 1 37.81 7.69 41.56
CA MET A 1 38.46 6.88 40.50
C MET A 1 37.34 6.15 39.78
N GLY A 2 37.01 6.38 38.51
CA GLY A 2 37.66 7.06 37.41
C GLY A 2 37.19 6.33 36.14
N PHE A 3 36.43 7.03 35.30
CA PHE A 3 36.19 6.91 33.84
C PHE A 3 36.48 5.58 33.10
N PHE A 4 35.54 5.09 32.28
CA PHE A 4 35.41 5.43 30.84
C PHE A 4 34.24 4.70 30.15
N SER A 5 33.36 5.49 29.52
CA SER A 5 32.60 5.22 28.28
C SER A 5 33.61 5.10 27.11
N PRO A 6 33.37 4.50 25.91
CA PRO A 6 32.27 4.79 24.96
C PRO A 6 31.73 3.49 24.29
N ILE A 7 30.67 3.42 23.46
CA ILE A 7 30.33 4.16 22.24
C ILE A 7 28.83 3.92 21.99
N PHE A 8 28.08 5.01 21.80
CA PHE A 8 26.76 5.03 21.19
C PHE A 8 26.89 4.73 19.69
N VAL A 9 26.23 3.69 19.19
CA VAL A 9 25.98 3.53 17.75
C VAL A 9 24.57 4.02 17.48
N ILE A 10 24.50 5.24 16.96
CA ILE A 10 23.30 5.84 16.37
C ILE A 10 23.03 5.10 15.06
N PHE A 11 22.03 4.24 15.02
CA PHE A 11 21.47 3.77 13.76
C PHE A 11 20.47 4.81 13.27
N PHE A 12 20.93 5.67 12.36
CA PHE A 12 20.07 6.44 11.46
C PHE A 12 19.33 5.45 10.55
N PHE A 13 18.06 5.17 10.82
CA PHE A 13 17.15 4.65 9.80
C PHE A 13 16.49 5.84 9.13
N LEU A 14 17.05 6.25 7.98
CA LEU A 14 16.35 7.03 6.99
C LEU A 14 15.09 6.25 6.57
N GLY A 15 13.93 6.77 6.95
CA GLY A 15 12.64 6.30 6.46
C GLY A 15 12.55 6.59 4.97
N VAL A 16 12.78 5.58 4.14
CA VAL A 16 12.34 5.59 2.75
C VAL A 16 10.81 5.46 2.79
N LYS A 17 10.11 6.60 2.72
CA LYS A 17 8.68 6.65 2.40
C LYS A 17 8.52 6.12 0.98
N VAL A 18 8.17 4.84 0.84
CA VAL A 18 7.70 4.28 -0.44
C VAL A 18 6.27 4.78 -0.64
N HIS A 19 6.11 5.88 -1.37
CA HIS A 19 4.83 6.26 -1.96
C HIS A 19 4.56 5.32 -3.14
N CYS A 20 3.71 4.32 -2.94
CA CYS A 20 3.04 3.66 -4.06
C CYS A 20 1.81 4.50 -4.44
N GLN A 21 2.02 5.49 -5.29
CA GLN A 21 0.95 6.05 -6.11
C GLN A 21 0.94 5.30 -7.44
N TYR A 22 -0.09 4.49 -7.66
CA TYR A 22 -0.48 4.06 -9.00
C TYR A 22 -1.34 5.18 -9.58
N GLU A 23 -0.75 6.04 -10.40
CA GLU A 23 -1.49 6.89 -11.34
C GLU A 23 -1.24 6.38 -12.75
N THR A 24 -2.32 5.98 -13.42
CA THR A 24 -2.37 5.61 -14.82
C THR A 24 -2.14 6.86 -15.68
N TYR A 25 -0.96 6.98 -16.29
CA TYR A 25 -0.71 7.96 -17.34
C TYR A 25 -0.75 7.29 -18.71
N GLN A 26 -1.75 7.72 -19.48
CA GLN A 26 -1.98 7.49 -20.88
C GLN A 26 -1.12 8.52 -21.63
N TRP A 27 -0.13 8.08 -22.42
CA TRP A 27 0.74 8.98 -23.18
C TRP A 27 0.22 9.12 -24.61
N ASP A 28 -0.25 10.32 -24.95
CA ASP A 28 -0.33 10.83 -26.31
C ASP A 28 1.04 11.39 -26.74
N GLU A 29 1.27 11.36 -28.05
CA GLU A 29 2.47 11.73 -28.80
C GLU A 29 2.87 13.20 -28.59
N ASP A 30 4.17 13.49 -28.46
CA ASP A 30 4.86 14.65 -29.05
C ASP A 30 6.38 14.56 -28.75
N TYR A 31 7.19 14.25 -29.77
CA TYR A 31 8.66 14.31 -29.74
C TYR A 31 9.11 15.59 -30.45
N ASP A 32 9.56 16.59 -29.69
CA ASP A 32 10.33 17.71 -30.22
C ASP A 32 11.81 17.33 -30.32
N GLN A 33 12.40 17.59 -31.50
CA GLN A 33 13.81 17.39 -31.83
C GLN A 33 14.67 18.51 -31.25
N GLU A 34 15.75 18.16 -30.53
CA GLU A 34 16.85 19.08 -30.20
C GLU A 34 18.08 18.83 -31.09
N PRO A 35 18.93 19.85 -31.34
CA PRO A 35 19.81 19.91 -32.50
C PRO A 35 21.23 19.37 -32.26
N ASP A 36 21.86 18.95 -33.35
CA ASP A 36 23.25 18.49 -33.45
C ASP A 36 24.27 19.55 -33.01
N ASP A 37 25.17 19.19 -32.09
CA ASP A 37 26.40 19.95 -31.82
C ASP A 37 27.66 19.08 -32.02
N ASP A 38 28.51 19.63 -32.88
CA ASP A 38 29.67 19.04 -33.54
C ASP A 38 30.95 19.25 -32.70
N TYR A 39 31.62 18.19 -32.25
CA TYR A 39 33.02 18.26 -31.82
C TYR A 39 33.78 16.95 -32.09
N GLN A 40 34.65 16.97 -33.10
CA GLN A 40 35.83 16.11 -33.16
C GLN A 40 37.07 16.88 -32.70
N THR A 41 37.89 16.26 -31.83
CA THR A 41 39.32 16.06 -32.09
C THR A 41 39.83 14.84 -31.33
N GLY A 42 40.59 14.00 -32.02
CA GLY A 42 41.05 12.71 -31.54
C GLY A 42 42.22 12.75 -30.56
N PHE A 43 42.30 11.72 -29.74
CA PHE A 43 43.48 11.33 -28.98
C PHE A 43 43.88 9.89 -29.36
N PRO A 44 45.19 9.59 -29.46
CA PRO A 44 45.69 8.34 -30.01
C PRO A 44 45.47 7.15 -29.06
N PHE A 45 44.92 6.05 -29.60
CA PHE A 45 44.87 4.76 -28.93
C PHE A 45 46.29 4.24 -28.66
N ARG A 46 46.65 4.09 -27.38
CA ARG A 46 47.69 3.16 -26.96
C ARG A 46 47.08 1.76 -26.86
N GLN A 47 47.54 0.85 -27.72
CA GLN A 47 47.30 -0.58 -27.59
C GLN A 47 47.98 -1.15 -26.34
N ASN A 48 47.32 -2.18 -25.79
CA ASN A 48 47.75 -3.17 -24.80
C ASN A 48 47.66 -2.76 -23.33
N VAL A 49 46.63 -3.27 -22.64
CA VAL A 49 46.82 -4.45 -21.77
C VAL A 49 45.57 -5.32 -21.87
N ASP A 50 45.75 -6.53 -22.40
CA ASP A 50 44.81 -7.63 -22.39
C ASP A 50 44.62 -8.09 -20.94
N TYR A 51 43.71 -7.44 -20.20
CA TYR A 51 43.13 -8.04 -19.01
C TYR A 51 42.06 -9.01 -19.48
N GLY A 52 42.50 -10.19 -19.89
CA GLY A 52 41.67 -11.37 -19.98
C GLY A 52 41.11 -11.67 -18.60
N VAL A 53 40.00 -11.03 -18.25
CA VAL A 53 39.09 -11.57 -17.23
C VAL A 53 38.72 -12.95 -17.76
N PRO A 54 38.98 -14.03 -17.02
CA PRO A 54 38.53 -15.34 -17.44
C PRO A 54 37.00 -15.28 -17.43
N PHE A 55 36.39 -15.00 -18.59
CA PHE A 55 35.03 -15.43 -18.85
C PHE A 55 35.11 -16.94 -18.84
N HIS A 56 34.93 -17.54 -17.67
CA HIS A 56 34.47 -18.90 -17.62
C HIS A 56 33.12 -18.90 -18.33
N GLN A 57 33.15 -19.21 -19.63
CA GLN A 57 32.00 -19.68 -20.40
C GLN A 57 31.57 -21.01 -19.79
N TYR A 58 30.98 -20.96 -18.61
CA TYR A 58 29.93 -21.91 -18.31
C TYR A 58 28.79 -21.47 -19.22
N THR A 59 28.61 -22.14 -20.35
CA THR A 59 27.32 -22.14 -21.05
C THR A 59 26.32 -22.78 -20.10
N LEU A 60 25.89 -22.01 -19.11
CA LEU A 60 24.78 -22.32 -18.23
C LEU A 60 23.58 -22.47 -19.17
N GLY A 61 23.10 -23.71 -19.31
CA GLY A 61 22.14 -24.05 -20.35
C GLY A 61 20.84 -23.28 -20.16
N CYS A 62 20.35 -22.65 -21.23
CA CYS A 62 19.02 -22.04 -21.25
C CYS A 62 18.07 -22.91 -22.09
N VAL A 63 16.76 -22.74 -21.89
CA VAL A 63 15.75 -23.37 -22.74
C VAL A 63 15.55 -22.50 -23.99
N SER A 64 15.43 -23.11 -25.17
CA SER A 64 15.34 -22.39 -26.45
C SER A 64 14.14 -21.46 -26.58
N GLU A 65 13.03 -21.76 -25.88
CA GLU A 65 11.83 -20.92 -25.87
C GLU A 65 11.92 -19.76 -24.89
N CYS A 66 12.96 -19.73 -24.05
CA CYS A 66 13.18 -18.71 -23.02
C CYS A 66 14.47 -17.93 -23.28
N PHE A 67 14.64 -16.85 -22.55
CA PHE A 67 15.83 -16.01 -22.58
C PHE A 67 16.54 -16.02 -21.22
N CYS A 68 17.85 -16.29 -21.22
CA CYS A 68 18.70 -16.24 -20.03
C CYS A 68 19.82 -15.22 -20.29
N PRO A 69 19.77 -14.02 -19.70
CA PRO A 69 20.80 -13.00 -19.90
C PRO A 69 22.14 -13.43 -19.27
N THR A 70 23.24 -13.22 -19.99
CA THR A 70 24.59 -13.56 -19.53
C THR A 70 25.02 -12.77 -18.30
N ASN A 71 24.53 -11.54 -18.15
CA ASN A 71 24.81 -10.67 -17.00
C ASN A 71 24.05 -11.11 -15.72
N PHE A 72 22.94 -11.83 -15.89
CA PHE A 72 22.13 -12.37 -14.78
C PHE A 72 21.86 -13.85 -15.02
N PRO A 73 22.89 -14.71 -14.93
CA PRO A 73 22.81 -16.10 -15.36
C PRO A 73 21.85 -16.95 -14.51
N SER A 74 21.44 -16.46 -13.34
CA SER A 74 20.45 -17.12 -12.46
C SER A 74 18.99 -16.81 -12.81
N SER A 75 18.75 -15.97 -13.81
CA SER A 75 17.41 -15.48 -14.16
C SER A 75 16.98 -16.04 -15.51
N MET A 76 15.75 -16.55 -15.60
CA MET A 76 15.19 -17.08 -16.84
C MET A 76 13.84 -16.42 -17.15
N TYR A 77 13.76 -15.84 -18.35
CA TYR A 77 12.62 -15.09 -18.85
C TYR A 77 11.88 -15.90 -19.91
N CYS A 78 10.69 -16.36 -19.55
CA CYS A 78 9.77 -17.14 -20.37
C CYS A 78 8.38 -16.47 -20.47
N ASP A 79 8.27 -15.21 -20.05
CA ASP A 79 7.06 -14.37 -20.03
C ASP A 79 6.54 -13.99 -21.43
N ASN A 80 5.26 -13.67 -21.58
CA ASN A 80 4.68 -13.09 -22.81
C ASN A 80 4.93 -13.88 -24.12
N ARG A 81 5.06 -15.21 -24.05
CA ARG A 81 5.47 -16.07 -25.17
C ARG A 81 4.39 -17.05 -25.63
N LYS A 82 3.18 -16.93 -25.10
CA LYS A 82 2.04 -17.85 -25.37
C LYS A 82 2.38 -19.31 -25.05
N LEU A 83 3.23 -19.52 -24.04
CA LEU A 83 3.60 -20.85 -23.59
C LEU A 83 2.38 -21.57 -23.03
N LYS A 84 2.20 -22.84 -23.40
CA LYS A 84 1.09 -23.69 -22.92
C LYS A 84 1.50 -24.59 -21.75
N ALA A 85 2.81 -24.77 -21.58
CA ALA A 85 3.38 -25.61 -20.54
C ALA A 85 4.66 -24.95 -20.00
N ILE A 86 5.00 -25.29 -18.76
CA ILE A 86 6.25 -24.86 -18.15
C ILE A 86 7.39 -25.69 -18.76
N PRO A 87 8.47 -25.07 -19.26
CA PRO A 87 9.61 -25.80 -19.79
C PRO A 87 10.42 -26.47 -18.67
N ASN A 88 11.33 -27.36 -19.04
CA ASN A 88 12.26 -27.95 -18.07
C ASN A 88 13.22 -26.89 -17.53
N ILE A 89 13.14 -26.62 -16.24
CA ILE A 89 13.90 -25.53 -15.61
C ILE A 89 15.33 -25.99 -15.29
N PRO A 90 16.38 -25.30 -15.80
CA PRO A 90 17.76 -25.62 -15.47
C PRO A 90 18.08 -25.44 -13.98
N ARG A 91 18.99 -26.27 -13.44
CA ARG A 91 19.29 -26.33 -12.00
C ARG A 91 19.76 -25.02 -11.36
N HIS A 92 20.46 -24.19 -12.13
CA HIS A 92 21.10 -22.97 -11.63
C HIS A 92 20.16 -21.76 -11.54
N ILE A 93 18.94 -21.87 -12.09
CA ILE A 93 17.96 -20.79 -12.08
C ILE A 93 17.45 -20.55 -10.65
N GLN A 94 17.45 -19.27 -10.27
CA GLN A 94 16.92 -18.77 -8.99
C GLN A 94 15.66 -17.92 -9.21
N GLN A 95 15.56 -17.22 -10.34
CA GLN A 95 14.42 -16.36 -10.69
C GLN A 95 13.81 -16.85 -12.01
N LEU A 96 12.53 -17.17 -11.97
CA LEU A 96 11.79 -17.73 -13.10
C LEU A 96 10.56 -16.88 -13.42
N TYR A 97 10.54 -16.28 -14.60
CA TYR A 97 9.46 -15.43 -15.08
C TYR A 97 8.66 -16.16 -16.16
N LEU A 98 7.42 -16.53 -15.85
CA LEU A 98 6.49 -17.27 -16.72
C LEU A 98 5.15 -16.55 -16.88
N GLN A 99 5.07 -15.28 -16.49
CA GLN A 99 3.84 -14.50 -16.52
C GLN A 99 3.33 -14.22 -17.95
N PHE A 100 2.05 -13.89 -18.08
CA PHE A 100 1.41 -13.56 -19.37
C PHE A 100 1.56 -14.67 -20.42
N ASN A 101 1.24 -15.90 -20.03
CA ASN A 101 1.24 -17.07 -20.90
C ASN A 101 -0.13 -17.76 -20.88
N GLU A 102 -0.22 -18.93 -21.49
CA GLU A 102 -1.45 -19.75 -21.56
C GLU A 102 -1.26 -21.06 -20.78
N ILE A 103 -0.47 -21.04 -19.71
CA ILE A 103 -0.14 -22.23 -18.92
C ILE A 103 -1.36 -22.64 -18.10
N GLU A 104 -1.73 -23.91 -18.18
CA GLU A 104 -2.87 -24.47 -17.43
C GLU A 104 -2.47 -25.39 -16.28
N ALA A 105 -1.23 -25.89 -16.28
CA ALA A 105 -0.77 -26.93 -15.36
C ALA A 105 0.63 -26.66 -14.83
N VAL A 106 0.86 -27.05 -13.57
CA VAL A 106 2.16 -26.98 -12.91
C VAL A 106 2.59 -28.41 -12.58
N THR A 107 3.47 -28.97 -13.42
CA THR A 107 3.91 -30.36 -13.31
C THR A 107 5.25 -30.49 -12.61
N ALA A 108 5.43 -31.55 -11.82
CA ALA A 108 6.66 -31.78 -11.05
C ALA A 108 7.90 -31.98 -11.95
N ASN A 109 7.72 -32.53 -13.15
CA ASN A 109 8.81 -32.79 -14.10
C ASN A 109 9.57 -31.51 -14.48
N SER A 110 8.85 -30.39 -14.62
CA SER A 110 9.43 -29.10 -15.00
C SER A 110 10.41 -28.57 -13.95
N PHE A 111 10.18 -28.89 -12.67
CA PHE A 111 10.94 -28.37 -11.52
C PHE A 111 11.93 -29.38 -10.93
N ILE A 112 12.06 -30.58 -11.50
CA ILE A 112 12.80 -31.70 -10.87
C ILE A 112 14.26 -31.37 -10.52
N ASN A 113 14.90 -30.53 -11.33
CA ASN A 113 16.30 -30.12 -11.15
C ASN A 113 16.45 -28.73 -10.51
N ALA A 114 15.37 -27.95 -10.38
CA ALA A 114 15.41 -26.52 -10.07
C ALA A 114 15.40 -26.22 -8.56
N THR A 115 16.33 -26.82 -7.82
CA THR A 115 16.34 -26.77 -6.35
C THR A 115 16.76 -25.43 -5.74
N TYR A 116 17.28 -24.50 -6.55
CA TYR A 116 17.76 -23.18 -6.13
C TYR A 116 16.78 -22.05 -6.41
N LEU A 117 15.57 -22.35 -6.90
CA LEU A 117 14.53 -21.36 -7.12
C LEU A 117 14.21 -20.61 -5.84
N LYS A 118 14.21 -19.28 -5.96
CA LYS A 118 13.85 -18.29 -4.94
C LYS A 118 12.60 -17.52 -5.31
N GLU A 119 12.38 -17.31 -6.60
CA GLU A 119 11.25 -16.54 -7.12
C GLU A 119 10.67 -17.25 -8.34
N ILE A 120 9.35 -17.46 -8.32
CA ILE A 120 8.59 -17.98 -9.46
C ILE A 120 7.44 -17.02 -9.71
N ASN A 121 7.41 -16.47 -10.94
CA ASN A 121 6.30 -15.69 -11.41
C ASN A 121 5.44 -16.47 -12.41
N LEU A 122 4.27 -16.93 -11.99
CA LEU A 122 3.27 -17.63 -12.81
C LEU A 122 1.98 -16.81 -12.96
N SER A 123 2.03 -15.50 -12.71
CA SER A 123 0.87 -14.62 -12.81
C SER A 123 0.33 -14.53 -14.24
N TYR A 124 -0.94 -14.13 -14.42
CA TYR A 124 -1.57 -13.96 -15.73
C TYR A 124 -1.43 -15.21 -16.61
N ASN A 125 -1.92 -16.34 -16.09
CA ASN A 125 -1.98 -17.63 -16.77
C ASN A 125 -3.39 -18.21 -16.62
N LYS A 126 -3.58 -19.49 -16.96
CA LYS A 126 -4.87 -20.20 -16.89
C LYS A 126 -4.79 -21.40 -15.95
N ILE A 127 -3.94 -21.31 -14.92
CA ILE A 127 -3.66 -22.42 -14.01
C ILE A 127 -4.90 -22.72 -13.19
N LYS A 128 -5.23 -24.01 -13.09
CA LYS A 128 -6.33 -24.51 -12.25
C LYS A 128 -5.77 -25.34 -11.10
N SER A 129 -6.42 -25.28 -9.94
CA SER A 129 -5.97 -25.96 -8.72
C SER A 129 -5.69 -27.46 -8.90
N GLN A 130 -6.60 -28.17 -9.56
CA GLN A 130 -6.52 -29.61 -9.87
C GLN A 130 -5.41 -29.98 -10.86
N LYS A 131 -4.79 -29.00 -11.52
CA LYS A 131 -3.68 -29.18 -12.47
C LYS A 131 -2.32 -28.79 -11.85
N ILE A 132 -2.28 -28.55 -10.54
CA ILE A 132 -1.04 -28.37 -9.78
C ILE A 132 -0.68 -29.72 -9.16
N ASP A 133 0.46 -30.27 -9.55
CA ASP A 133 0.96 -31.53 -8.98
C ASP A 133 1.20 -31.37 -7.47
N TYR A 134 0.73 -32.35 -6.70
CA TYR A 134 0.84 -32.31 -5.24
C TYR A 134 2.29 -32.14 -4.77
N GLY A 135 2.53 -31.07 -4.01
CA GLY A 135 3.82 -30.76 -3.41
C GLY A 135 4.90 -30.30 -4.40
N VAL A 136 4.53 -29.91 -5.63
CA VAL A 136 5.49 -29.36 -6.61
C VAL A 136 6.28 -28.18 -6.03
N PHE A 137 5.60 -27.23 -5.37
CA PHE A 137 6.25 -26.08 -4.74
C PHE A 137 6.92 -26.43 -3.42
N ALA A 138 6.35 -27.36 -2.62
CA ALA A 138 6.95 -27.79 -1.35
C ALA A 138 8.33 -28.42 -1.51
N LYS A 139 8.65 -28.98 -2.69
CA LYS A 139 9.97 -29.51 -3.04
C LYS A 139 11.03 -28.44 -3.33
N LEU A 140 10.66 -27.15 -3.30
CA LEU A 140 11.55 -26.01 -3.54
C LEU A 140 11.92 -25.36 -2.20
N PRO A 141 12.97 -25.85 -1.51
CA PRO A 141 13.25 -25.45 -0.13
C PRO A 141 13.71 -24.00 0.02
N ASN A 142 14.14 -23.35 -1.07
CA ASN A 142 14.66 -21.98 -1.06
C ASN A 142 13.67 -20.96 -1.63
N LEU A 143 12.44 -21.37 -1.96
CA LEU A 143 11.45 -20.49 -2.59
C LEU A 143 10.98 -19.44 -1.58
N LEU A 144 11.21 -18.17 -1.92
CA LEU A 144 10.85 -17.01 -1.11
C LEU A 144 9.60 -16.32 -1.64
N GLN A 145 9.43 -16.26 -2.96
CA GLN A 145 8.35 -15.53 -3.61
C GLN A 145 7.63 -16.40 -4.64
N LEU A 146 6.30 -16.44 -4.54
CA LEU A 146 5.44 -17.16 -5.48
C LEU A 146 4.29 -16.27 -5.93
N HIS A 147 4.25 -15.99 -7.23
CA HIS A 147 3.18 -15.25 -7.87
C HIS A 147 2.27 -16.22 -8.63
N LEU A 148 1.00 -16.22 -8.26
CA LEU A 148 -0.07 -17.01 -8.85
C LEU A 148 -1.32 -16.15 -9.07
N GLU A 149 -1.20 -14.82 -8.99
CA GLU A 149 -2.27 -13.88 -9.26
C GLU A 149 -2.75 -13.93 -10.72
N HIS A 150 -4.01 -13.59 -10.97
CA HIS A 150 -4.62 -13.67 -12.30
C HIS A 150 -4.52 -15.09 -12.92
N ASN A 151 -5.05 -16.07 -12.21
CA ASN A 151 -5.21 -17.46 -12.66
C ASN A 151 -6.66 -17.94 -12.38
N ASN A 152 -6.92 -19.24 -12.54
CA ASN A 152 -8.23 -19.86 -12.29
C ASN A 152 -8.16 -20.83 -11.10
N LEU A 153 -7.50 -20.42 -10.00
CA LEU A 153 -7.40 -21.24 -8.80
C LEU A 153 -8.72 -21.21 -8.02
N GLU A 154 -9.33 -22.36 -7.79
CA GLU A 154 -10.57 -22.52 -7.02
C GLU A 154 -10.31 -22.84 -5.53
N GLU A 155 -9.10 -23.31 -5.21
CA GLU A 155 -8.66 -23.64 -3.86
C GLU A 155 -7.26 -23.09 -3.57
N PHE A 156 -7.00 -22.82 -2.29
CA PHE A 156 -5.67 -22.39 -1.84
C PHE A 156 -4.61 -23.47 -2.15
N PRO A 157 -3.50 -23.12 -2.82
CA PRO A 157 -2.48 -24.11 -3.21
C PRO A 157 -1.75 -24.67 -1.99
N PHE A 158 -1.69 -26.00 -1.88
CA PHE A 158 -1.05 -26.69 -0.76
C PHE A 158 -0.48 -28.06 -1.21
N PRO A 159 0.66 -28.54 -0.67
CA PRO A 159 1.54 -27.88 0.30
C PRO A 159 2.53 -26.89 -0.33
N LEU A 160 2.92 -25.90 0.47
CA LEU A 160 3.90 -24.85 0.14
C LEU A 160 5.18 -24.97 1.00
N PRO A 161 6.33 -24.46 0.54
CA PRO A 161 7.58 -24.53 1.28
C PRO A 161 7.59 -23.54 2.46
N LYS A 162 8.24 -23.93 3.57
CA LYS A 162 8.33 -23.13 4.80
C LYS A 162 9.20 -21.88 4.68
N SER A 163 10.01 -21.80 3.62
CA SER A 163 10.86 -20.66 3.29
C SER A 163 10.09 -19.50 2.67
N LEU A 164 8.82 -19.72 2.27
CA LEU A 164 8.05 -18.72 1.56
C LEU A 164 7.83 -17.46 2.41
N GLU A 165 8.14 -16.31 1.82
CA GLU A 165 8.03 -14.98 2.44
C GLU A 165 6.91 -14.16 1.81
N ARG A 166 6.68 -14.28 0.50
CA ARG A 166 5.64 -13.55 -0.23
C ARG A 166 4.83 -14.51 -1.09
N LEU A 167 3.51 -14.47 -0.91
CA LEU A 167 2.56 -15.26 -1.68
C LEU A 167 1.47 -14.36 -2.26
N LEU A 168 1.40 -14.30 -3.58
CA LEU A 168 0.42 -13.51 -4.31
C LEU A 168 -0.57 -14.45 -5.00
N LEU A 169 -1.83 -14.36 -4.59
CA LEU A 169 -2.95 -15.19 -5.08
C LEU A 169 -4.14 -14.32 -5.49
N GLY A 170 -3.91 -13.02 -5.73
CA GLY A 170 -4.96 -12.09 -6.12
C GLY A 170 -5.64 -12.47 -7.43
N TYR A 171 -6.88 -12.04 -7.66
CA TYR A 171 -7.61 -12.30 -8.91
C TYR A 171 -7.64 -13.79 -9.29
N ASN A 172 -8.19 -14.59 -8.39
CA ASN A 172 -8.45 -16.02 -8.59
C ASN A 172 -9.91 -16.31 -8.18
N GLU A 173 -10.31 -17.57 -8.16
CA GLU A 173 -11.66 -18.02 -7.82
C GLU A 173 -11.67 -18.79 -6.49
N ILE A 174 -10.71 -18.49 -5.58
CA ILE A 174 -10.48 -19.30 -4.37
C ILE A 174 -11.69 -19.23 -3.46
N SER A 175 -12.40 -20.36 -3.35
CA SER A 175 -13.55 -20.54 -2.46
C SER A 175 -13.37 -21.72 -1.50
N LYS A 176 -12.22 -22.41 -1.57
CA LYS A 176 -11.89 -23.57 -0.74
C LYS A 176 -10.52 -23.40 -0.08
N LEU A 177 -10.46 -23.75 1.19
CA LEU A 177 -9.24 -23.69 2.00
C LEU A 177 -9.22 -24.90 2.93
N GLN A 178 -8.23 -25.77 2.77
CA GLN A 178 -8.06 -26.93 3.64
C GLN A 178 -7.57 -26.47 5.03
N THR A 179 -7.99 -27.14 6.10
CA THR A 179 -7.68 -26.74 7.49
C THR A 179 -6.18 -26.53 7.74
N ASN A 180 -5.33 -27.34 7.10
CA ASN A 180 -3.88 -27.31 7.27
C ASN A 180 -3.16 -26.58 6.12
N ALA A 181 -3.89 -25.91 5.22
CA ALA A 181 -3.32 -25.28 4.01
C ALA A 181 -2.24 -24.24 4.34
N MET A 182 -2.36 -23.62 5.52
CA MET A 182 -1.49 -22.54 5.99
C MET A 182 -0.40 -23.03 6.95
N ASP A 183 -0.37 -24.32 7.28
CA ASP A 183 0.57 -24.86 8.25
C ASP A 183 2.01 -24.77 7.72
N GLY A 184 2.91 -24.22 8.55
CA GLY A 184 4.33 -24.13 8.25
C GLY A 184 4.75 -22.86 7.50
N LEU A 185 3.83 -21.99 7.10
CA LEU A 185 4.11 -20.67 6.50
C LEU A 185 4.56 -19.63 7.55
N VAL A 186 5.50 -20.02 8.42
CA VAL A 186 5.97 -19.22 9.57
C VAL A 186 6.86 -18.04 9.15
N ASN A 187 7.42 -18.09 7.94
CA ASN A 187 8.25 -17.03 7.38
C ASN A 187 7.47 -16.05 6.48
N LEU A 188 6.18 -16.29 6.27
CA LEU A 188 5.38 -15.47 5.38
C LEU A 188 5.21 -14.06 5.97
N THR A 189 5.55 -13.05 5.20
CA THR A 189 5.47 -11.63 5.55
C THR A 189 4.37 -10.91 4.78
N MET A 190 4.06 -11.38 3.56
CA MET A 190 3.03 -10.80 2.70
C MET A 190 2.15 -11.91 2.12
N LEU A 191 0.84 -11.80 2.32
CA LEU A 191 -0.18 -12.65 1.72
C LEU A 191 -1.22 -11.79 1.02
N ASP A 192 -1.32 -11.96 -0.30
CA ASP A 192 -2.36 -11.33 -1.09
C ASP A 192 -3.40 -12.35 -1.57
N LEU A 193 -4.64 -12.16 -1.13
CA LEU A 193 -5.82 -12.95 -1.47
C LEU A 193 -6.95 -12.03 -1.99
N CYS A 194 -6.63 -10.82 -2.46
CA CYS A 194 -7.64 -9.93 -3.01
C CYS A 194 -8.34 -10.52 -4.25
N TYR A 195 -9.58 -10.12 -4.52
CA TYR A 195 -10.35 -10.58 -5.68
C TYR A 195 -10.43 -12.11 -5.73
N ASN A 196 -11.02 -12.70 -4.68
CA ASN A 196 -11.28 -14.13 -4.56
C ASN A 196 -12.72 -14.36 -4.07
N HIS A 197 -13.04 -15.58 -3.65
CA HIS A 197 -14.38 -15.97 -3.21
C HIS A 197 -14.38 -16.45 -1.75
N LEU A 198 -13.47 -15.89 -0.93
CA LEU A 198 -13.35 -16.24 0.48
C LEU A 198 -14.58 -15.77 1.26
N HIS A 199 -15.04 -16.62 2.18
CA HIS A 199 -16.18 -16.37 3.06
C HIS A 199 -15.84 -16.80 4.49
N ASP A 200 -16.61 -16.31 5.47
CA ASP A 200 -16.29 -16.38 6.91
C ASP A 200 -15.98 -17.80 7.42
N SER A 201 -16.67 -18.82 6.94
CA SER A 201 -16.47 -20.20 7.40
C SER A 201 -15.08 -20.76 7.09
N LEU A 202 -14.38 -20.22 6.08
CA LEU A 202 -13.00 -20.60 5.77
C LEU A 202 -12.00 -20.00 6.79
N LEU A 203 -12.35 -18.89 7.43
CA LEU A 203 -11.45 -18.11 8.30
C LEU A 203 -11.73 -18.32 9.80
N LYS A 204 -12.85 -18.97 10.15
CA LYS A 204 -13.36 -19.12 11.51
C LYS A 204 -12.36 -19.71 12.51
N ASP A 205 -11.53 -20.66 12.07
CA ASP A 205 -10.61 -21.40 12.94
C ASP A 205 -9.24 -20.72 13.11
N LYS A 206 -9.18 -19.39 12.95
CA LYS A 206 -7.96 -18.57 13.14
C LYS A 206 -6.79 -19.05 12.27
N ILE A 207 -7.08 -19.32 11.00
CA ILE A 207 -6.14 -19.98 10.07
C ILE A 207 -4.81 -19.21 9.89
N PHE A 208 -4.80 -17.90 10.13
CA PHE A 208 -3.61 -17.05 10.00
C PHE A 208 -2.77 -16.97 11.29
N ALA A 209 -3.25 -17.51 12.41
CA ALA A 209 -2.66 -17.27 13.73
C ALA A 209 -1.20 -17.75 13.85
N LYS A 210 -0.81 -18.79 13.09
CA LYS A 210 0.56 -19.34 13.09
C LYS A 210 1.53 -18.57 12.19
N MET A 211 1.06 -17.61 11.39
CA MET A 211 1.90 -16.80 10.52
C MET A 211 2.48 -15.62 11.31
N GLU A 212 3.36 -15.92 12.27
CA GLU A 212 3.84 -14.94 13.25
C GLU A 212 4.69 -13.80 12.66
N LYS A 213 5.16 -13.93 11.42
CA LYS A 213 5.88 -12.87 10.69
C LYS A 213 5.02 -12.10 9.68
N LEU A 214 3.73 -12.40 9.58
CA LEU A 214 2.86 -11.78 8.59
C LEU A 214 2.67 -10.29 8.89
N MET A 215 3.18 -9.44 8.00
CA MET A 215 3.12 -7.98 8.11
C MET A 215 1.98 -7.40 7.27
N GLN A 216 1.70 -7.98 6.11
CA GLN A 216 0.68 -7.51 5.18
C GLN A 216 -0.29 -8.62 4.80
N LEU A 217 -1.58 -8.37 5.02
CA LEU A 217 -2.67 -9.25 4.63
C LEU A 217 -3.70 -8.49 3.81
N ASN A 218 -3.86 -8.91 2.55
CA ASN A 218 -4.87 -8.35 1.66
C ASN A 218 -5.99 -9.38 1.45
N LEU A 219 -7.20 -9.04 1.90
CA LEU A 219 -8.43 -9.83 1.78
C LEU A 219 -9.54 -9.04 1.07
N CYS A 220 -9.17 -8.00 0.32
CA CYS A 220 -10.11 -7.13 -0.37
C CYS A 220 -10.88 -7.84 -1.50
N ASN A 221 -12.06 -7.34 -1.89
CA ASN A 221 -12.86 -7.93 -2.98
C ASN A 221 -13.11 -9.43 -2.76
N ASN A 222 -13.60 -9.79 -1.58
CA ASN A 222 -14.02 -11.14 -1.22
C ASN A 222 -15.50 -11.13 -0.78
N ARG A 223 -15.96 -12.21 -0.15
CA ARG A 223 -17.35 -12.40 0.31
C ARG A 223 -17.41 -12.49 1.83
N LEU A 224 -16.56 -11.73 2.52
CA LEU A 224 -16.51 -11.73 3.99
C LEU A 224 -17.67 -10.90 4.55
N GLU A 225 -18.38 -11.45 5.53
CA GLU A 225 -19.47 -10.77 6.25
C GLU A 225 -19.05 -10.35 7.67
N SER A 226 -17.96 -10.94 8.17
CA SER A 226 -17.41 -10.68 9.50
C SER A 226 -15.91 -10.39 9.44
N MET A 227 -15.39 -9.73 10.48
CA MET A 227 -13.96 -9.56 10.66
C MET A 227 -13.27 -10.92 10.87
N PRO A 228 -12.14 -11.21 10.19
CA PRO A 228 -11.45 -12.49 10.32
C PRO A 228 -10.89 -12.69 11.75
N PRO A 229 -11.18 -13.80 12.44
CA PRO A 229 -10.73 -13.99 13.81
C PRO A 229 -9.25 -14.42 13.86
N GLY A 230 -8.56 -14.00 14.94
CA GLY A 230 -7.22 -14.53 15.26
C GLY A 230 -6.13 -14.14 14.26
N LEU A 231 -6.17 -12.92 13.74
CA LEU A 231 -5.06 -12.34 12.97
C LEU A 231 -3.78 -12.27 13.83
N PRO A 232 -2.59 -12.46 13.23
CA PRO A 232 -1.32 -12.44 13.95
C PRO A 232 -0.95 -11.03 14.42
N SER A 233 -0.29 -10.93 15.58
CA SER A 233 0.07 -9.64 16.20
C SER A 233 1.20 -8.88 15.50
N SER A 234 1.86 -9.51 14.53
CA SER A 234 2.86 -8.91 13.64
C SER A 234 2.26 -8.03 12.55
N LEU A 235 0.95 -8.10 12.34
CA LEU A 235 0.29 -7.44 11.22
C LEU A 235 0.39 -5.92 11.31
N MET A 236 0.84 -5.30 10.22
CA MET A 236 1.01 -3.86 10.05
C MET A 236 0.03 -3.29 9.01
N TYR A 237 -0.33 -4.07 7.99
CA TYR A 237 -1.26 -3.67 6.95
C TYR A 237 -2.37 -4.70 6.81
N LEU A 238 -3.61 -4.24 6.91
CA LEU A 238 -4.81 -5.06 6.70
C LEU A 238 -5.75 -4.36 5.72
N SER A 239 -6.01 -5.00 4.58
CA SER A 239 -7.09 -4.60 3.67
C SER A 239 -8.21 -5.63 3.65
N LEU A 240 -9.41 -5.14 3.95
CA LEU A 240 -10.70 -5.85 3.92
C LEU A 240 -11.70 -5.09 3.04
N GLU A 241 -11.21 -4.25 2.13
CA GLU A 241 -12.04 -3.42 1.25
C GLU A 241 -12.95 -4.25 0.35
N ASN A 242 -14.08 -3.71 -0.10
CA ASN A 242 -15.02 -4.42 -0.99
C ASN A 242 -15.41 -5.80 -0.43
N ASN A 243 -15.93 -5.82 0.79
CA ASN A 243 -16.54 -7.00 1.41
C ASN A 243 -17.96 -6.65 1.87
N SER A 244 -18.59 -7.50 2.68
CA SER A 244 -19.91 -7.28 3.27
C SER A 244 -19.87 -7.15 4.80
N ILE A 245 -18.75 -6.71 5.36
CA ILE A 245 -18.55 -6.61 6.81
C ILE A 245 -19.47 -5.55 7.39
N SER A 246 -20.31 -5.94 8.33
CA SER A 246 -21.30 -5.05 8.96
C SER A 246 -20.99 -4.67 10.41
N PHE A 247 -20.17 -5.49 11.09
CA PHE A 247 -19.87 -5.34 12.50
C PHE A 247 -18.41 -5.65 12.82
N ILE A 248 -17.83 -4.88 13.74
CA ILE A 248 -16.50 -5.13 14.30
C ILE A 248 -16.67 -5.50 15.78
N PRO A 249 -16.22 -6.70 16.21
CA PRO A 249 -16.28 -7.10 17.62
C PRO A 249 -15.54 -6.13 18.54
N GLU A 250 -16.05 -5.93 19.75
CA GLU A 250 -15.31 -5.18 20.78
C GLU A 250 -13.93 -5.79 20.99
N LYS A 251 -12.93 -4.92 21.22
CA LYS A 251 -11.54 -5.34 21.50
C LYS A 251 -10.89 -6.16 20.38
N TYR A 252 -11.45 -6.15 19.17
CA TYR A 252 -10.91 -6.89 18.03
C TYR A 252 -9.44 -6.53 17.75
N PHE A 253 -9.10 -5.25 17.88
CA PHE A 253 -7.79 -4.72 17.56
C PHE A 253 -6.77 -4.76 18.72
N ASP A 254 -7.17 -5.17 19.94
CA ASP A 254 -6.28 -5.21 21.12
C ASP A 254 -5.04 -6.09 20.90
N LYS A 255 -5.16 -7.11 20.04
CA LYS A 255 -4.07 -8.04 19.70
C LYS A 255 -3.32 -7.66 18.42
N LEU A 256 -3.63 -6.52 17.81
CA LEU A 256 -3.00 -6.00 16.60
C LEU A 256 -2.30 -4.66 16.88
N PRO A 257 -1.38 -4.59 17.87
CA PRO A 257 -0.80 -3.32 18.30
C PRO A 257 0.08 -2.66 17.23
N LYS A 258 0.59 -3.43 16.26
CA LYS A 258 1.49 -2.95 15.20
C LYS A 258 0.77 -2.43 13.96
N LEU A 259 -0.58 -2.43 13.95
CA LEU A 259 -1.34 -2.05 12.78
C LEU A 259 -1.12 -0.57 12.43
N HIS A 260 -0.59 -0.34 11.24
CA HIS A 260 -0.23 0.97 10.70
C HIS A 260 -1.25 1.46 9.65
N ALA A 261 -1.78 0.55 8.84
CA ALA A 261 -2.79 0.86 7.84
C ALA A 261 -3.95 -0.13 7.91
N LEU A 262 -5.17 0.41 7.99
CA LEU A 262 -6.40 -0.37 8.01
C LEU A 262 -7.35 0.14 6.92
N ARG A 263 -7.66 -0.74 5.97
CA ARG A 263 -8.62 -0.45 4.90
C ARG A 263 -9.85 -1.32 5.02
N LEU A 264 -10.98 -0.68 5.25
CA LEU A 264 -12.32 -1.24 5.42
C LEU A 264 -13.33 -0.53 4.50
N SER A 265 -12.85 0.15 3.46
CA SER A 265 -13.72 0.84 2.52
C SER A 265 -14.68 -0.12 1.81
N HIS A 266 -15.83 0.38 1.35
CA HIS A 266 -16.81 -0.44 0.62
C HIS A 266 -17.25 -1.69 1.40
N ASN A 267 -17.74 -1.47 2.62
CA ASN A 267 -18.33 -2.47 3.48
C ASN A 267 -19.73 -2.01 3.93
N LYS A 268 -20.29 -2.67 4.94
CA LYS A 268 -21.63 -2.39 5.48
C LYS A 268 -21.57 -1.87 6.91
N LEU A 269 -20.45 -1.29 7.33
CA LEU A 269 -20.26 -0.80 8.70
C LEU A 269 -21.25 0.33 8.99
N GLN A 270 -22.04 0.18 10.05
CA GLN A 270 -23.04 1.17 10.45
C GLN A 270 -22.85 1.58 11.92
N ASP A 271 -23.05 0.63 12.83
CA ASP A 271 -22.98 0.85 14.26
C ASP A 271 -21.69 0.23 14.79
N ILE A 272 -20.67 1.06 14.95
CA ILE A 272 -19.36 0.68 15.48
C ILE A 272 -19.16 1.24 16.89
N PRO A 273 -18.46 0.52 17.79
CA PRO A 273 -18.08 1.09 19.09
C PRO A 273 -17.24 2.36 18.89
N TYR A 274 -17.53 3.41 19.66
CA TYR A 274 -16.93 4.73 19.44
C TYR A 274 -15.38 4.74 19.55
N ASN A 275 -14.80 3.81 20.30
CA ASN A 275 -13.37 3.67 20.54
C ASN A 275 -12.74 2.48 19.81
N ILE A 276 -13.44 1.87 18.84
CA ILE A 276 -12.98 0.63 18.19
C ILE A 276 -11.63 0.79 17.48
N PHE A 277 -11.36 1.98 16.93
CA PHE A 277 -10.12 2.30 16.23
C PHE A 277 -9.06 2.94 17.14
N ASN A 278 -9.13 2.76 18.47
CA ASN A 278 -8.10 3.24 19.38
C ASN A 278 -6.81 2.39 19.26
N LEU A 279 -6.09 2.59 18.16
CA LEU A 279 -4.89 1.85 17.76
C LEU A 279 -3.66 2.76 17.91
N PRO A 280 -2.63 2.36 18.68
CA PRO A 280 -1.53 3.25 19.05
C PRO A 280 -0.59 3.59 17.89
N ASN A 281 -0.49 2.73 16.86
CA ASN A 281 0.43 2.89 15.73
C ASN A 281 -0.28 3.14 14.40
N LEU A 282 -1.61 3.32 14.40
CA LEU A 282 -2.38 3.49 13.17
C LEU A 282 -2.10 4.85 12.57
N VAL A 283 -1.75 4.90 11.29
CA VAL A 283 -1.42 6.11 10.52
C VAL A 283 -2.44 6.35 9.41
N GLU A 284 -2.92 5.29 8.75
CA GLU A 284 -3.93 5.37 7.69
C GLU A 284 -5.18 4.55 8.06
N LEU A 285 -6.34 5.22 8.06
CA LEU A 285 -7.64 4.60 8.26
C LEU A 285 -8.56 4.91 7.09
N SER A 286 -8.96 3.88 6.36
CA SER A 286 -9.96 3.98 5.29
C SER A 286 -11.23 3.24 5.66
N VAL A 287 -12.31 4.00 5.88
CA VAL A 287 -13.66 3.51 6.18
C VAL A 287 -14.71 4.17 5.27
N GLY A 288 -14.27 4.67 4.11
CA GLY A 288 -15.17 5.25 3.10
C GLY A 288 -16.13 4.22 2.51
N HIS A 289 -17.20 4.67 1.86
CA HIS A 289 -18.23 3.80 1.26
C HIS A 289 -18.79 2.76 2.26
N ASN A 290 -19.13 3.22 3.46
CA ASN A 290 -19.83 2.45 4.49
C ASN A 290 -21.18 3.13 4.81
N LYS A 291 -21.81 2.76 5.93
CA LYS A 291 -23.10 3.27 6.39
C LYS A 291 -22.97 3.99 7.74
N LEU A 292 -21.79 4.55 8.02
CA LEU A 292 -21.52 5.23 9.30
C LEU A 292 -22.39 6.49 9.39
N LYS A 293 -23.09 6.65 10.52
CA LYS A 293 -23.95 7.81 10.78
C LYS A 293 -23.29 8.88 11.65
N GLN A 294 -22.24 8.50 12.37
CA GLN A 294 -21.55 9.33 13.35
C GLN A 294 -20.03 9.15 13.24
N ALA A 295 -19.31 10.17 13.68
CA ALA A 295 -17.87 10.07 13.90
C ALA A 295 -17.55 9.13 15.08
N PHE A 296 -16.27 8.81 15.23
CA PHE A 296 -15.71 7.96 16.27
C PHE A 296 -14.42 8.59 16.81
N TYR A 297 -13.90 8.06 17.91
CA TYR A 297 -12.65 8.50 18.51
C TYR A 297 -11.49 8.34 17.51
N ILE A 298 -10.71 9.41 17.33
CA ILE A 298 -9.55 9.40 16.45
C ILE A 298 -8.31 9.04 17.29
N PRO A 299 -7.57 7.97 16.97
CA PRO A 299 -6.36 7.65 17.73
C PRO A 299 -5.28 8.69 17.47
N ARG A 300 -4.45 8.96 18.49
CA ARG A 300 -3.43 10.02 18.45
C ARG A 300 -2.47 9.93 17.27
N ASN A 301 -2.11 8.72 16.84
CA ASN A 301 -1.11 8.52 15.80
C ASN A 301 -1.65 8.59 14.37
N LEU A 302 -2.98 8.72 14.18
CA LEU A 302 -3.60 8.74 12.86
C LEU A 302 -3.21 10.01 12.10
N GLU A 303 -2.76 9.87 10.86
CA GLU A 303 -2.44 10.99 9.97
C GLU A 303 -3.53 11.17 8.90
N HIS A 304 -3.97 10.07 8.27
CA HIS A 304 -4.91 10.11 7.15
C HIS A 304 -6.22 9.39 7.46
N LEU A 305 -7.33 10.12 7.40
CA LEU A 305 -8.68 9.61 7.64
C LEU A 305 -9.59 9.75 6.42
N TYR A 306 -10.05 8.61 5.91
CA TYR A 306 -10.96 8.54 4.75
C TYR A 306 -12.35 8.09 5.20
N LEU A 307 -13.33 9.01 5.15
CA LEU A 307 -14.72 8.84 5.57
C LEU A 307 -15.72 9.10 4.43
N GLN A 308 -15.25 9.24 3.18
CA GLN A 308 -16.11 9.58 2.05
C GLN A 308 -17.25 8.57 1.86
N ASN A 309 -18.37 9.00 1.29
CA ASN A 309 -19.49 8.13 0.94
C ASN A 309 -20.08 7.36 2.14
N ASN A 310 -20.24 8.02 3.29
CA ASN A 310 -20.97 7.51 4.46
C ASN A 310 -22.30 8.27 4.66
N ASP A 311 -23.02 7.96 5.73
CA ASP A 311 -24.30 8.57 6.10
C ASP A 311 -24.15 9.64 7.22
N ILE A 312 -22.98 10.27 7.34
CA ILE A 312 -22.66 11.19 8.44
C ILE A 312 -23.37 12.53 8.24
N GLU A 313 -24.20 12.91 9.20
CA GLU A 313 -24.94 14.19 9.17
C GLU A 313 -24.19 15.33 9.88
N LYS A 314 -23.41 15.01 10.91
CA LYS A 314 -22.59 15.96 11.68
C LYS A 314 -21.34 15.30 12.24
N MET A 315 -20.22 15.99 12.15
CA MET A 315 -18.96 15.59 12.79
C MET A 315 -18.94 16.07 14.24
N ASN A 316 -19.11 15.16 15.19
CA ASN A 316 -19.12 15.48 16.62
C ASN A 316 -17.70 15.50 17.19
N LEU A 317 -17.15 16.70 17.41
CA LEU A 317 -15.79 16.88 17.91
C LEU A 317 -15.56 16.25 19.29
N THR A 318 -16.55 16.24 20.17
CA THR A 318 -16.43 15.63 21.51
C THR A 318 -16.26 14.11 21.43
N VAL A 319 -16.81 13.47 20.39
CA VAL A 319 -16.62 12.04 20.14
C VAL A 319 -15.25 11.77 19.51
N MET A 320 -14.86 12.61 18.54
CA MET A 320 -13.55 12.50 17.88
C MET A 320 -12.39 12.72 18.84
N CYS A 321 -12.55 13.69 19.75
CA CYS A 321 -11.58 14.14 20.71
C CYS A 321 -12.25 14.48 22.04
N PRO A 322 -12.39 13.50 22.96
CA PRO A 322 -13.05 13.69 24.24
C PRO A 322 -12.22 14.54 25.22
N SER A 323 -10.90 14.57 25.05
CA SER A 323 -9.99 15.39 25.85
C SER A 323 -8.80 15.86 25.01
N ILE A 324 -8.36 17.08 25.28
CA ILE A 324 -7.17 17.69 24.68
C ILE A 324 -6.00 17.46 25.63
N ASP A 325 -4.92 16.88 25.10
CA ASP A 325 -3.65 16.72 25.81
C ASP A 325 -2.59 17.57 25.09
N PRO A 326 -2.19 18.74 25.63
CA PRO A 326 -1.26 19.64 24.98
C PRO A 326 0.18 19.10 24.90
N LEU A 327 0.50 18.02 25.62
CA LEU A 327 1.79 17.34 25.52
C LEU A 327 1.79 16.27 24.43
N HIS A 328 0.62 15.74 24.08
CA HIS A 328 0.45 14.64 23.13
C HIS A 328 -0.72 14.92 22.18
N HIS A 329 -0.50 15.86 21.26
CA HIS A 329 -1.46 16.22 20.21
C HIS A 329 -1.73 15.05 19.27
N HIS A 330 -2.91 15.06 18.64
CA HIS A 330 -3.23 14.12 17.57
C HIS A 330 -2.47 14.50 16.30
N HIS A 331 -1.95 13.50 15.58
CA HIS A 331 -1.15 13.66 14.37
C HIS A 331 -2.00 13.79 13.09
N LEU A 332 -3.31 14.00 13.21
CA LEU A 332 -4.21 14.01 12.06
C LEU A 332 -3.88 15.17 11.12
N THR A 333 -3.58 14.86 9.87
CA THR A 333 -3.16 15.82 8.84
C THR A 333 -4.20 15.99 7.73
N TYR A 334 -4.91 14.90 7.40
CA TYR A 334 -5.84 14.84 6.28
C TYR A 334 -7.16 14.17 6.66
N ILE A 335 -8.27 14.82 6.31
CA ILE A 335 -9.61 14.26 6.45
C ILE A 335 -10.36 14.35 5.12
N ARG A 336 -10.94 13.24 4.68
CA ARG A 336 -11.82 13.19 3.50
C ARG A 336 -13.25 12.83 3.91
N VAL A 337 -14.21 13.72 3.68
CA VAL A 337 -15.63 13.57 4.09
C VAL A 337 -16.62 13.90 2.97
N ASP A 338 -16.20 13.88 1.71
CA ASP A 338 -17.11 14.01 0.56
C ASP A 338 -18.16 12.91 0.50
N GLN A 339 -19.28 13.20 -0.16
CA GLN A 339 -20.41 12.31 -0.35
C GLN A 339 -21.05 11.83 0.98
N ASN A 340 -20.94 12.62 2.05
CA ASN A 340 -21.71 12.46 3.30
C ASN A 340 -22.99 13.30 3.26
N LYS A 341 -23.63 13.54 4.42
CA LYS A 341 -24.86 14.35 4.56
C LYS A 341 -24.60 15.62 5.38
N LEU A 342 -23.38 16.15 5.33
CA LEU A 342 -23.00 17.33 6.10
C LEU A 342 -23.72 18.57 5.55
N LYS A 343 -24.33 19.36 6.43
CA LYS A 343 -24.98 20.64 6.07
C LYS A 343 -24.05 21.84 6.21
N GLU A 344 -23.04 21.72 7.05
CA GLU A 344 -22.08 22.76 7.39
C GLU A 344 -20.68 22.14 7.51
N PRO A 345 -19.60 22.94 7.33
CA PRO A 345 -18.24 22.50 7.61
C PRO A 345 -18.08 22.03 9.07
N ILE A 346 -17.04 21.22 9.33
CA ILE A 346 -16.67 20.84 10.69
C ILE A 346 -16.33 22.10 11.48
N ASN A 347 -16.77 22.16 12.74
CA ASN A 347 -16.53 23.29 13.63
C ASN A 347 -15.02 23.60 13.72
N SER A 348 -14.66 24.89 13.64
CA SER A 348 -13.28 25.39 13.70
C SER A 348 -12.54 25.01 14.99
N TYR A 349 -13.25 24.64 16.07
CA TYR A 349 -12.62 24.06 17.27
C TYR A 349 -11.84 22.77 17.00
N ILE A 350 -11.97 22.15 15.81
CA ILE A 350 -11.22 20.96 15.42
C ILE A 350 -9.71 21.20 15.50
N PHE A 351 -9.23 22.40 15.17
CA PHE A 351 -7.80 22.74 15.18
C PHE A 351 -7.17 22.77 16.58
N PHE A 352 -7.96 22.95 17.64
CA PHE A 352 -7.43 22.86 19.01
C PHE A 352 -7.07 21.43 19.40
N CYS A 353 -7.79 20.44 18.90
CA CYS A 353 -7.46 19.04 19.17
C CYS A 353 -6.55 18.42 18.10
N PHE A 354 -6.69 18.85 16.85
CA PHE A 354 -5.97 18.35 15.69
C PHE A 354 -5.20 19.51 15.00
N PRO A 355 -4.14 20.02 15.64
CA PRO A 355 -3.42 21.21 15.16
C PRO A 355 -2.64 20.96 13.86
N HIS A 356 -2.44 19.71 13.46
CA HIS A 356 -1.67 19.34 12.28
C HIS A 356 -2.52 19.17 11.01
N ILE A 357 -3.85 19.38 11.09
CA ILE A 357 -4.72 19.31 9.91
C ILE A 357 -4.34 20.42 8.93
N HIS A 358 -3.94 20.03 7.72
CA HIS A 358 -3.72 20.96 6.61
C HIS A 358 -4.83 20.88 5.55
N THR A 359 -5.60 19.77 5.51
CA THR A 359 -6.63 19.59 4.49
C THR A 359 -7.85 18.82 5.01
N ILE A 360 -9.03 19.42 4.83
CA ILE A 360 -10.32 18.75 5.01
C ILE A 360 -11.07 18.82 3.67
N TYR A 361 -11.11 17.69 2.96
CA TYR A 361 -11.79 17.58 1.67
C TYR A 361 -13.28 17.30 1.88
N TYR A 362 -14.12 18.31 1.63
CA TYR A 362 -15.57 18.19 1.76
C TYR A 362 -16.29 17.79 0.47
N GLY A 363 -15.77 18.15 -0.71
CA GLY A 363 -16.43 17.87 -1.99
C GLY A 363 -17.94 18.18 -2.00
N GLU A 364 -18.71 17.31 -2.66
CA GLU A 364 -20.18 17.38 -2.67
C GLU A 364 -20.79 16.55 -1.54
N GLN A 365 -21.89 17.02 -0.95
CA GLN A 365 -22.66 16.33 0.08
C GLN A 365 -24.04 15.93 -0.46
N ARG A 366 -24.53 14.76 -0.07
CA ARG A 366 -25.83 14.20 -0.44
C ARG A 366 -26.92 14.78 0.47
N SER A 367 -27.86 15.56 -0.10
CA SER A 367 -29.05 16.00 0.64
C SER A 367 -30.14 14.93 0.65
N THR A 368 -30.97 14.93 1.69
CA THR A 368 -32.17 14.07 1.81
C THR A 368 -33.17 14.26 0.68
N ASN A 369 -33.12 15.39 -0.02
CA ASN A 369 -34.06 15.76 -1.08
C ASN A 369 -33.50 15.49 -2.49
N GLY A 370 -32.35 14.81 -2.61
CA GLY A 370 -31.69 14.54 -3.89
C GLY A 370 -30.87 15.71 -4.47
N GLN A 371 -30.86 16.88 -3.80
CA GLN A 371 -29.97 17.98 -4.12
C GLN A 371 -28.55 17.71 -3.57
N THR A 372 -27.51 18.20 -4.23
CA THR A 372 -26.15 18.17 -3.70
C THR A 372 -25.80 19.52 -3.06
N ILE A 373 -25.12 19.49 -1.92
CA ILE A 373 -24.57 20.68 -1.27
C ILE A 373 -23.07 20.64 -1.47
N GLN A 374 -22.50 21.61 -2.18
CA GLN A 374 -21.06 21.72 -2.31
C GLN A 374 -20.51 22.55 -1.15
N LEU A 375 -19.68 21.94 -0.31
CA LEU A 375 -18.98 22.62 0.76
C LEU A 375 -17.57 22.97 0.26
N LYS A 376 -17.13 24.22 0.46
CA LYS A 376 -15.79 24.63 0.05
C LYS A 376 -14.74 23.88 0.87
N THR A 377 -13.85 23.18 0.17
CA THR A 377 -12.64 22.59 0.74
C THR A 377 -11.76 23.70 1.29
N GLN A 378 -11.44 23.64 2.58
CA GLN A 378 -10.48 24.54 3.20
C GLN A 378 -9.10 23.89 3.09
N VAL A 379 -8.22 24.51 2.30
CA VAL A 379 -6.79 24.19 2.25
C VAL A 379 -6.10 25.19 3.15
N PHE A 380 -5.55 24.73 4.26
CA PHE A 380 -4.80 25.57 5.16
C PHE A 380 -3.35 25.55 4.70
N ARG A 381 -2.90 26.62 4.03
CA ARG A 381 -1.46 26.82 3.86
C ARG A 381 -0.88 27.07 5.24
N ARG A 382 0.09 26.24 5.62
CA ARG A 382 1.01 26.61 6.69
C ARG A 382 1.71 27.88 6.22
N PHE A 383 1.62 28.96 6.97
CA PHE A 383 2.66 29.99 6.90
C PHE A 383 3.95 29.26 7.26
N GLN A 384 4.77 28.96 6.25
CA GLN A 384 6.19 28.75 6.48
C GLN A 384 6.73 30.12 6.85
N ASP A 385 7.49 30.18 7.94
CA ASP A 385 8.26 31.35 8.30
C ASP A 385 9.16 31.70 7.11
N ASP A 386 8.84 32.78 6.40
CA ASP A 386 9.71 33.42 5.42
C ASP A 386 10.81 34.16 6.20
N ASP A 387 11.74 33.42 6.77
CA ASP A 387 13.05 33.94 7.20
C ASP A 387 14.07 33.62 6.10
N ASP A 388 14.00 34.37 5.00
CA ASP A 388 15.14 34.58 4.09
C ASP A 388 15.17 36.08 3.73
N GLU A 389 15.67 36.88 4.67
CA GLU A 389 16.27 38.17 4.37
C GLU A 389 17.51 37.93 3.48
N SER A 390 17.44 38.33 2.21
CA SER A 390 18.64 38.70 1.46
C SER A 390 18.33 39.78 0.42
N GLU A 391 18.62 41.01 0.86
CA GLU A 391 19.35 42.08 0.18
C GLU A 391 19.20 42.25 -1.34
N ASP A 392 18.55 43.37 -1.69
CA ASP A 392 18.98 44.41 -2.64
C ASP A 392 19.65 43.98 -3.97
N HIS A 393 18.93 44.19 -5.06
CA HIS A 393 19.51 44.89 -6.22
C HIS A 393 18.45 45.69 -6.99
N ASP A 394 18.63 47.01 -6.94
CA ASP A 394 18.04 48.00 -7.84
C ASP A 394 18.49 47.76 -9.30
N ASP A 395 17.55 47.79 -10.25
CA ASP A 395 17.73 48.57 -11.47
C ASP A 395 16.34 48.93 -12.08
N PRO A 396 16.10 50.18 -12.50
CA PRO A 396 14.82 50.65 -12.99
C PRO A 396 14.76 50.58 -14.52
N ASP A 397 13.63 50.13 -15.10
CA ASP A 397 13.09 50.64 -16.37
C ASP A 397 11.91 49.79 -16.86
N ASN A 398 10.68 50.23 -16.57
CA ASN A 398 9.71 50.58 -17.62
C ASN A 398 8.38 51.03 -17.02
N ALA A 399 8.04 52.28 -17.29
CA ALA A 399 6.71 52.81 -17.17
C ALA A 399 5.85 52.35 -18.35
N HIS A 400 4.63 51.86 -18.10
CA HIS A 400 3.41 52.44 -18.69
C HIS A 400 2.13 51.78 -18.11
N GLU A 401 1.36 52.63 -17.44
CA GLU A 401 -0.11 52.80 -17.48
C GLU A 401 -1.07 51.69 -16.99
N SER A 402 -1.65 52.00 -15.81
CA SER A 402 -2.94 51.62 -15.22
C SER A 402 -4.17 52.07 -16.07
N PRO A 403 -5.47 51.90 -15.67
CA PRO A 403 -5.99 51.48 -14.35
C PRO A 403 -7.31 50.63 -14.29
N GLU A 404 -7.72 50.36 -13.04
CA GLU A 404 -9.07 50.00 -12.50
C GLU A 404 -9.48 48.51 -12.57
N GLN A 405 -9.98 47.84 -11.51
CA GLN A 405 -10.83 48.32 -10.40
C GLN A 405 -10.83 47.35 -9.18
N GLU A 406 -10.96 47.95 -7.98
CA GLU A 406 -11.10 47.41 -6.60
C GLU A 406 -12.24 46.38 -6.46
N GLY A 407 -12.30 45.41 -5.53
CA GLY A 407 -12.08 45.35 -4.07
C GLY A 407 -12.84 44.09 -3.57
N ALA A 408 -12.74 43.54 -2.36
CA ALA A 408 -12.13 43.92 -1.11
C ALA A 408 -11.81 42.63 -0.32
N GLU A 409 -10.64 42.57 0.31
CA GLU A 409 -10.27 41.54 1.28
C GLU A 409 -10.76 41.93 2.68
N GLY A 410 -11.50 41.02 3.33
CA GLY A 410 -11.87 41.13 4.74
C GLY A 410 -10.93 40.28 5.59
N HIS A 411 -9.88 40.91 6.11
CA HIS A 411 -9.03 40.38 7.20
C HIS A 411 -9.85 40.27 8.50
N PHE A 412 -9.69 39.17 9.24
CA PHE A 412 -10.22 39.01 10.60
C PHE A 412 -9.04 38.68 11.51
N ASP A 413 -8.70 39.60 12.40
CA ASP A 413 -7.62 39.50 13.39
C ASP A 413 -8.25 39.36 14.78
N PRO A 414 -7.98 38.31 15.57
CA PRO A 414 -8.66 38.07 16.84
C PRO A 414 -7.74 38.30 18.05
N HIS A 415 -7.54 39.55 18.46
CA HIS A 415 -7.14 39.84 19.85
C HIS A 415 -7.68 41.20 20.27
N TYR A 416 -8.56 41.23 21.28
CA TYR A 416 -8.49 42.15 22.43
C TYR A 416 -9.65 41.86 23.39
N TYR A 417 -9.32 41.25 24.54
CA TYR A 417 -10.11 41.38 25.76
C TYR A 417 -9.54 42.59 26.54
N GLY A 418 -10.40 43.50 26.97
CA GLY A 418 -10.06 44.60 27.87
C GLY A 418 -11.31 45.29 28.41
N ASN A 419 -11.57 45.08 29.69
CA ASN A 419 -12.65 45.67 30.51
C ASN A 419 -12.63 47.20 30.55
N GLN A 420 -13.82 47.79 30.77
CA GLN A 420 -14.19 48.94 31.66
C GLN A 420 -15.56 49.47 31.16
N GLU A 421 -16.60 49.77 31.94
CA GLU A 421 -16.86 50.00 33.38
C GLU A 421 -18.28 49.50 33.73
#